data_AF-A0A6J1X1U4-F1
#
_entry.id   AF-A0A6J1X1U4-F1
#
_cell.length_a   1.000
_cell.length_b   1.000
_cell.length_c   1.000
_cell.angle_alpha   90.00
_cell.angle_beta   90.00
_cell.angle_gamma   90.00
#
_symmetry.space_group_name_H-M   'P 1'
#
loop_
_entity.id
_entity.type
_entity.pdbx_description
1 polymer ?
#
loop_
_entity_poly.entity_id
_entity_poly.type
_entity_poly.pdbx_seq_one_letter_code
_entity_poly.pdbx_strand_id
1 'polypeptide(L)'
;MYKSLCKVFSLQTLGRFLSYTSNASSVGFKMVRYFPNLYEDYKPGVDLNIDKEELINQINEYVNNISKRLQPTRKNVDGGLYVGVTGVSFMFYYLSKNSLLSEHKRNYLDKGLEYIKPALEISAGDKTSFLLGDAGTYALAAILYKELGNEHYTEMIGAFRSLYSLYLNPKFLKCGGDEFFVGRAGFLAGALWISRELQSQVFTNEELYKICDIMVVSGRDYSNKHKSPCPLMYHYYNTEYLGAAHGISFILQILLTIPGYLEYNKVAAKDIKATVDFIASLQTEEGNWPCCMEEIGLSDHKLVHWCHGAPGTVYLMAKAYLVFKDDRFYHACLRAGEVVWRKGLLRKGPGICHGVAGNGYVFLLLYRITGDKKYLHRAKLFADFMNTDEFLRDARLPDNPESLYEGTAGTVCYLADLLVPEKAEFPFQDVFSIY
;
A
#
# COMPACT_ATOMS: atom_id res chain seq x y z
N MET A 1 -11.58 19.58 21.72
CA MET A 1 -11.98 18.53 20.75
C MET A 1 -11.32 18.64 19.36
N TYR A 2 -10.24 19.43 19.18
CA TYR A 2 -9.52 19.60 17.89
C TYR A 2 -8.00 19.70 18.09
N LYS A 3 -7.41 18.85 18.96
CA LYS A 3 -5.97 18.89 19.29
C LYS A 3 -5.22 17.55 19.14
N SER A 4 -5.90 16.46 18.74
CA SER A 4 -5.27 15.13 18.65
C SER A 4 -4.78 14.75 17.25
N LEU A 5 -5.44 15.21 16.18
CA LEU A 5 -5.04 14.91 14.80
C LEU A 5 -3.73 15.60 14.36
N CYS A 6 -3.28 16.65 15.06
CA CYS A 6 -1.99 17.31 14.78
C CYS A 6 -0.79 16.66 15.48
N LYS A 7 -0.95 15.60 16.28
CA LYS A 7 0.17 14.97 16.99
C LYS A 7 0.86 13.84 16.23
N VAL A 8 0.16 13.19 15.29
CA VAL A 8 0.77 12.19 14.39
C VAL A 8 1.67 12.87 13.34
N PHE A 9 1.43 14.15 13.07
CA PHE A 9 2.31 15.02 12.29
C PHE A 9 2.64 16.27 13.11
N SER A 10 3.39 16.09 14.21
CA SER A 10 4.10 17.23 14.79
C SER A 10 5.07 17.77 13.72
N LEU A 11 5.11 19.09 13.60
CA LEU A 11 5.92 19.89 12.66
C LEU A 11 7.43 19.58 12.60
N GLN A 12 7.93 18.61 13.35
CA GLN A 12 9.33 18.17 13.29
C GLN A 12 9.65 17.27 12.09
N THR A 13 8.68 16.58 11.50
CA THR A 13 8.89 15.75 10.28
C THR A 13 8.70 16.53 8.97
N LEU A 14 7.87 17.59 8.94
CA LEU A 14 7.78 18.50 7.77
C LEU A 14 8.77 19.68 7.83
N GLY A 15 9.15 20.13 9.03
CA GLY A 15 10.03 21.30 9.22
C GLY A 15 11.50 21.11 8.81
N ARG A 16 11.89 19.92 8.34
CA ARG A 16 13.23 19.66 7.77
C ARG A 16 13.25 19.52 6.25
N PHE A 17 12.10 19.67 5.57
CA PHE A 17 12.02 19.56 4.11
C PHE A 17 11.92 20.90 3.36
N LEU A 18 11.87 22.04 4.06
CA LEU A 18 11.64 23.36 3.44
C LEU A 18 12.68 24.46 3.77
N SER A 19 13.93 24.10 4.10
CA SER A 19 15.00 25.09 4.24
C SER A 19 16.34 24.64 3.66
N TYR A 20 16.41 24.50 2.33
CA TYR A 20 17.69 24.52 1.61
C TYR A 20 17.54 25.22 0.26
N THR A 21 17.14 26.49 0.30
CA THR A 21 17.37 27.42 -0.82
C THR A 21 17.84 28.76 -0.27
N SER A 22 19.09 28.81 0.16
CA SER A 22 19.94 30.00 0.01
C SER A 22 21.39 29.68 0.37
N ASN A 23 22.24 29.75 -0.67
CA ASN A 23 23.70 29.91 -0.66
C ASN A 23 24.52 29.23 0.45
N ALA A 24 24.99 28.01 0.16
CA ALA A 24 26.26 27.53 0.70
C ALA A 24 26.94 26.61 -0.32
N SER A 25 28.03 27.08 -0.92
CA SER A 25 29.02 26.24 -1.58
C SER A 25 29.76 25.42 -0.51
N SER A 26 29.42 24.15 -0.34
CA SER A 26 30.24 23.18 0.38
C SER A 26 29.96 21.74 -0.10
N VAL A 27 31.05 21.05 -0.43
CA VAL A 27 31.22 19.63 -0.80
C VAL A 27 30.00 18.74 -0.47
N GLY A 28 29.10 18.55 -1.46
CA GLY A 28 27.87 17.78 -1.28
C GLY A 28 28.14 16.28 -1.33
N PHE A 29 28.14 15.60 -0.18
CA PHE A 29 28.00 14.14 -0.13
C PHE A 29 26.66 13.76 -0.77
N LYS A 30 26.71 13.14 -1.96
CA LYS A 30 25.51 12.62 -2.65
C LYS A 30 24.90 11.53 -1.75
N MET A 31 23.77 11.84 -1.11
CA MET A 31 23.08 10.87 -0.23
C MET A 31 22.61 9.67 -1.05
N VAL A 32 23.26 8.53 -0.86
CA VAL A 32 22.93 7.27 -1.52
C VAL A 32 21.62 6.73 -0.90
N ARG A 33 20.60 6.46 -1.73
CA ARG A 33 19.25 6.04 -1.29
C ARG A 33 19.08 4.52 -1.21
N TYR A 34 19.90 3.76 -1.93
CA TYR A 34 19.80 2.32 -2.08
C TYR A 34 21.18 1.66 -1.99
N PHE A 35 21.21 0.38 -1.68
CA PHE A 35 22.38 -0.47 -1.77
C PHE A 35 22.57 -0.91 -3.23
N PRO A 36 23.79 -0.90 -3.78
CA PRO A 36 24.04 -1.48 -5.10
C PRO A 36 23.57 -2.94 -5.12
N ASN A 37 22.75 -3.30 -6.10
CA ASN A 37 22.37 -4.70 -6.26
C ASN A 37 23.51 -5.45 -6.97
N LEU A 38 24.21 -6.31 -6.21
CA LEU A 38 25.33 -7.12 -6.69
C LEU A 38 24.92 -8.58 -6.98
N TYR A 39 23.66 -8.94 -6.77
CA TYR A 39 23.18 -10.30 -6.99
C TYR A 39 23.10 -10.63 -8.48
N GLU A 40 23.46 -11.85 -8.84
CA GLU A 40 23.22 -12.35 -10.20
C GLU A 40 21.72 -12.50 -10.46
N ASP A 41 21.29 -12.02 -11.62
CA ASP A 41 19.91 -12.19 -12.06
C ASP A 41 19.64 -13.64 -12.49
N TYR A 42 18.36 -14.00 -12.58
CA TYR A 42 17.94 -15.36 -12.89
C TYR A 42 18.45 -15.83 -14.25
N LYS A 43 19.02 -17.04 -14.30
CA LYS A 43 19.42 -17.72 -15.54
C LYS A 43 18.36 -18.76 -15.91
N PRO A 44 17.80 -18.74 -17.14
CA PRO A 44 16.83 -19.74 -17.57
C PRO A 44 17.36 -21.17 -17.40
N GLY A 45 16.52 -22.07 -16.90
CA GLY A 45 16.86 -23.47 -16.69
C GLY A 45 17.49 -23.78 -15.32
N VAL A 46 17.72 -22.77 -14.48
CA VAL A 46 18.08 -22.99 -13.06
C VAL A 46 16.81 -23.27 -12.26
N ASP A 47 16.83 -24.37 -11.49
CA ASP A 47 15.77 -24.67 -10.55
C ASP A 47 15.77 -23.65 -9.40
N LEU A 48 14.66 -22.92 -9.28
CA LEU A 48 14.45 -21.99 -8.19
C LEU A 48 13.93 -22.75 -6.98
N ASN A 49 14.77 -22.91 -5.96
CA ASN A 49 14.36 -23.46 -4.68
C ASN A 49 14.11 -22.32 -3.68
N ILE A 50 12.86 -22.22 -3.20
CA ILE A 50 12.53 -21.36 -2.06
C ILE A 50 12.56 -22.25 -0.83
N ASP A 51 13.54 -22.03 0.04
CA ASP A 51 13.62 -22.73 1.32
C ASP A 51 12.48 -22.24 2.23
N LYS A 52 11.41 -23.04 2.27
CA LYS A 52 10.22 -22.72 3.05
C LYS A 52 10.48 -22.79 4.55
N GLU A 53 11.37 -23.68 5.00
CA GLU A 53 11.69 -23.83 6.41
C GLU A 53 12.45 -22.60 6.92
N GLU A 54 13.43 -22.13 6.15
CA GLU A 54 14.15 -20.89 6.44
C GLU A 54 13.20 -19.68 6.54
N LEU A 55 12.29 -19.52 5.57
CA LEU A 55 11.29 -18.45 5.59
C LEU A 55 10.36 -18.53 6.81
N ILE A 56 9.90 -19.74 7.17
CA ILE A 56 9.06 -19.95 8.35
C ILE A 56 9.82 -19.58 9.63
N ASN A 57 11.10 -19.97 9.74
CA ASN A 57 11.94 -19.61 10.87
C ASN A 57 12.13 -18.09 10.98
N GLN A 58 12.37 -17.41 9.86
CA GLN A 58 12.49 -15.94 9.81
C GLN A 58 11.18 -15.26 10.21
N ILE A 59 10.03 -15.74 9.72
CA ILE A 59 8.70 -15.24 10.11
C ILE A 59 8.53 -15.37 11.63
N ASN A 60 8.82 -16.53 12.19
CA ASN A 60 8.69 -16.78 13.63
C ASN A 60 9.59 -15.86 14.46
N GLU A 61 10.83 -15.62 14.02
CA GLU A 61 11.73 -14.68 14.69
C GLU A 61 11.17 -13.25 14.71
N TYR A 62 10.73 -12.75 13.55
CA TYR A 62 10.15 -11.40 13.46
C TYR A 62 8.86 -11.27 14.27
N VAL A 63 7.96 -12.24 14.21
CA VAL A 63 6.73 -12.27 15.02
C VAL A 63 7.06 -12.24 16.51
N ASN A 64 8.07 -12.99 16.96
CA ASN A 64 8.53 -12.98 18.35
C ASN A 64 9.12 -11.62 18.75
N ASN A 65 9.91 -10.98 17.88
CA ASN A 65 10.50 -9.68 18.14
C ASN A 65 9.44 -8.57 18.21
N ILE A 66 8.50 -8.56 17.26
CA ILE A 66 7.33 -7.65 17.26
C ILE A 66 6.53 -7.82 18.55
N SER A 67 6.23 -9.07 18.92
CA SER A 67 5.44 -9.37 20.12
C SER A 67 6.11 -8.95 21.42
N LYS A 68 7.44 -8.84 21.44
CA LYS A 68 8.20 -8.33 22.60
C LYS A 68 8.24 -6.81 22.64
N ARG A 69 8.42 -6.16 21.48
CA ARG A 69 8.74 -4.71 21.40
C ARG A 69 7.51 -3.83 21.26
N LEU A 70 6.47 -4.29 20.55
CA LEU A 70 5.25 -3.54 20.33
C LEU A 70 4.07 -4.22 21.04
N GLN A 71 3.81 -3.78 22.27
CA GLN A 71 2.73 -4.32 23.09
C GLN A 71 1.35 -3.76 22.69
N PRO A 72 0.28 -4.55 22.78
CA PRO A 72 -1.08 -4.13 22.44
C PRO A 72 -1.66 -3.24 23.54
N THR A 73 -1.24 -1.98 23.56
CA THR A 73 -1.65 -1.00 24.57
C THR A 73 -2.26 0.24 23.93
N ARG A 74 -3.05 0.97 24.73
CA ARG A 74 -3.66 2.26 24.34
C ARG A 74 -2.66 3.29 23.78
N LYS A 75 -1.38 3.22 24.17
CA LYS A 75 -0.34 4.15 23.69
C LYS A 75 0.06 3.91 22.23
N ASN A 76 -0.21 2.72 21.71
CA ASN A 76 0.26 2.26 20.40
C ASN A 76 -0.90 2.15 19.38
N VAL A 77 -2.05 2.72 19.68
CA VAL A 77 -3.25 2.71 18.82
C VAL A 77 -3.13 3.69 17.66
N ASP A 78 -2.42 4.80 17.87
CA ASP A 78 -2.28 5.86 16.88
C ASP A 78 -1.64 5.37 15.58
N GLY A 79 -2.11 5.89 14.45
CA GLY A 79 -1.66 5.49 13.12
C GLY A 79 -2.26 4.20 12.56
N GLY A 80 -3.28 3.61 13.22
CA GLY A 80 -4.17 2.60 12.65
C GLY A 80 -3.47 1.38 12.06
N LEU A 81 -3.89 0.97 10.86
CA LEU A 81 -3.26 -0.10 10.08
C LEU A 81 -1.85 0.26 9.62
N TYR A 82 -1.52 1.55 9.47
CA TYR A 82 -0.24 1.99 8.94
C TYR A 82 0.91 1.75 9.94
N VAL A 83 0.86 2.42 11.10
CA VAL A 83 1.92 2.34 12.13
C VAL A 83 1.47 1.83 13.50
N GLY A 84 0.16 1.71 13.72
CA GLY A 84 -0.40 1.30 15.00
C GLY A 84 -0.52 -0.21 15.20
N VAL A 85 -1.02 -0.61 16.38
CA VAL A 85 -1.27 -2.02 16.73
C VAL A 85 -2.31 -2.70 15.84
N THR A 86 -3.20 -1.94 15.19
CA THR A 86 -4.12 -2.49 14.18
C THR A 86 -3.35 -3.09 13.01
N GLY A 87 -2.22 -2.50 12.61
CA GLY A 87 -1.35 -3.06 11.57
C GLY A 87 -0.70 -4.39 11.97
N VAL A 88 -0.28 -4.53 13.23
CA VAL A 88 0.24 -5.80 13.76
C VAL A 88 -0.87 -6.84 13.88
N SER A 89 -2.07 -6.43 14.27
CA SER A 89 -3.25 -7.30 14.23
C SER A 89 -3.51 -7.82 12.82
N PHE A 90 -3.39 -6.96 11.80
CA PHE A 90 -3.52 -7.36 10.41
C PHE A 90 -2.47 -8.40 10.01
N MET A 91 -1.21 -8.22 10.41
CA MET A 91 -0.14 -9.20 10.17
C MET A 91 -0.52 -10.59 10.73
N PHE A 92 -1.03 -10.67 11.96
CA PHE A 92 -1.49 -11.94 12.52
C PHE A 92 -2.65 -12.55 11.74
N TYR A 93 -3.65 -11.74 11.38
CA TYR A 93 -4.73 -12.19 10.48
C TYR A 93 -4.17 -12.72 9.16
N TYR A 94 -3.21 -12.03 8.55
CA TYR A 94 -2.59 -12.39 7.29
C TYR A 94 -1.87 -13.75 7.37
N LEU A 95 -1.11 -13.99 8.45
CA LEU A 95 -0.49 -15.29 8.71
C LEU A 95 -1.51 -16.41 8.88
N SER A 96 -2.66 -16.14 9.51
CA SER A 96 -3.73 -17.11 9.72
C SER A 96 -4.34 -17.66 8.42
N LYS A 97 -4.21 -16.90 7.32
CA LYS A 97 -4.69 -17.30 5.99
C LYS A 97 -3.69 -18.18 5.22
N ASN A 98 -2.43 -18.23 5.65
CA ASN A 98 -1.41 -18.95 4.92
C ASN A 98 -1.60 -20.46 5.11
N SER A 99 -1.78 -21.20 4.02
CA SER A 99 -2.03 -22.64 4.06
C SER A 99 -0.86 -23.45 4.61
N LEU A 100 0.36 -22.91 4.57
CA LEU A 100 1.56 -23.55 5.13
C LEU A 100 1.77 -23.22 6.62
N LEU A 101 0.98 -22.30 7.18
CA LEU A 101 1.02 -21.92 8.59
C LEU A 101 -0.30 -22.28 9.31
N SER A 102 -1.13 -23.12 8.70
CA SER A 102 -2.49 -23.40 9.16
C SER A 102 -2.56 -24.03 10.55
N GLU A 103 -1.51 -24.72 10.99
CA GLU A 103 -1.42 -25.32 12.34
C GLU A 103 -1.49 -24.25 13.45
N HIS A 104 -1.04 -23.04 13.16
CA HIS A 104 -1.07 -21.91 14.10
C HIS A 104 -2.23 -20.95 13.85
N LYS A 105 -3.15 -21.27 12.92
CA LYS A 105 -4.26 -20.38 12.52
C LYS A 105 -5.01 -19.80 13.71
N ARG A 106 -5.42 -20.65 14.66
CA ARG A 106 -6.20 -20.21 15.83
C ARG A 106 -5.40 -19.25 16.71
N ASN A 107 -4.13 -19.56 17.00
CA ASN A 107 -3.25 -18.70 17.79
C ASN A 107 -3.08 -17.32 17.13
N TYR A 108 -2.85 -17.29 15.82
CA TYR A 108 -2.76 -16.02 15.09
C TYR A 108 -4.05 -15.22 15.15
N LEU A 109 -5.22 -15.84 14.99
CA LEU A 109 -6.49 -15.12 15.12
C LEU A 109 -6.71 -14.57 16.54
N ASP A 110 -6.41 -15.36 17.58
CA ASP A 110 -6.52 -14.92 18.97
C ASP A 110 -5.53 -13.76 19.26
N LYS A 111 -4.30 -13.81 18.72
CA LYS A 111 -3.33 -12.71 18.78
C LYS A 111 -3.77 -11.48 17.99
N GLY A 112 -4.37 -11.67 16.82
CA GLY A 112 -4.97 -10.58 16.05
C GLY A 112 -6.02 -9.84 16.88
N LEU A 113 -6.89 -10.59 17.57
CA LEU A 113 -7.91 -10.01 18.44
C LEU A 113 -7.31 -9.30 19.68
N GLU A 114 -6.27 -9.87 20.28
CA GLU A 114 -5.51 -9.24 21.37
C GLU A 114 -4.95 -7.88 20.95
N TYR A 115 -4.36 -7.80 19.75
CA TYR A 115 -3.72 -6.60 19.23
C TYR A 115 -4.69 -5.50 18.80
N ILE A 116 -5.87 -5.86 18.29
CA ILE A 116 -6.85 -4.85 17.85
C ILE A 116 -7.68 -4.29 19.00
N LYS A 117 -7.81 -5.05 20.10
CA LYS A 117 -8.68 -4.68 21.24
C LYS A 117 -8.46 -3.25 21.75
N PRO A 118 -7.23 -2.76 22.00
CA PRO A 118 -7.03 -1.38 22.44
C PRO A 118 -7.58 -0.35 21.47
N ALA A 119 -7.49 -0.59 20.15
CA ALA A 119 -7.99 0.33 19.13
C ALA A 119 -9.52 0.41 19.14
N LEU A 120 -10.20 -0.71 19.42
CA LEU A 120 -11.66 -0.76 19.60
C LEU A 120 -12.13 -0.01 20.87
N GLU A 121 -11.29 0.10 21.90
CA GLU A 121 -11.66 0.76 23.16
C GLU A 121 -11.55 2.29 23.13
N ILE A 122 -10.55 2.85 22.42
CA ILE A 122 -10.21 4.27 22.55
C ILE A 122 -10.17 5.08 21.25
N SER A 123 -10.48 4.47 20.10
CA SER A 123 -10.37 5.08 18.75
C SER A 123 -8.93 5.49 18.40
N ALA A 124 -8.57 5.39 17.13
CA ALA A 124 -7.33 5.95 16.57
C ALA A 124 -7.39 7.48 16.42
N GLY A 125 -8.50 8.11 16.78
CA GLY A 125 -8.70 9.56 16.75
C GLY A 125 -9.26 10.08 15.42
N ASP A 126 -8.90 9.45 14.30
CA ASP A 126 -9.55 9.64 13.00
C ASP A 126 -10.59 8.52 12.77
N LYS A 127 -11.86 8.90 12.60
CA LYS A 127 -12.93 7.92 12.40
C LYS A 127 -13.01 7.40 10.97
N THR A 128 -12.65 8.21 10.00
CA THR A 128 -12.91 7.92 8.59
C THR A 128 -11.75 7.19 7.95
N SER A 129 -10.51 7.59 8.22
CA SER A 129 -9.35 7.07 7.50
C SER A 129 -9.24 5.55 7.53
N PHE A 130 -9.02 4.95 6.36
CA PHE A 130 -8.87 3.50 6.27
C PHE A 130 -7.54 3.04 6.86
N LEU A 131 -6.41 3.57 6.39
CA LEU A 131 -5.10 3.15 6.90
C LEU A 131 -4.78 3.78 8.26
N LEU A 132 -5.16 5.04 8.49
CA LEU A 132 -4.76 5.78 9.68
C LEU A 132 -5.81 5.79 10.80
N GLY A 133 -7.02 5.29 10.54
CA GLY A 133 -8.17 5.54 11.39
C GLY A 133 -9.01 4.30 11.72
N ASP A 134 -10.19 4.58 12.28
CA ASP A 134 -11.10 3.57 12.79
C ASP A 134 -11.75 2.74 11.67
N ALA A 135 -11.86 3.26 10.44
CA ALA A 135 -12.46 2.50 9.34
C ALA A 135 -11.69 1.20 9.06
N GLY A 136 -10.35 1.25 9.00
CA GLY A 136 -9.54 0.03 8.88
C GLY A 136 -9.63 -0.87 10.10
N THR A 137 -9.79 -0.28 11.29
CA THR A 137 -9.97 -1.03 12.53
C THR A 137 -11.29 -1.81 12.54
N TYR A 138 -12.41 -1.18 12.16
CA TYR A 138 -13.70 -1.87 12.05
C TYR A 138 -13.67 -2.95 10.97
N ALA A 139 -13.05 -2.65 9.83
CA ALA A 139 -12.88 -3.61 8.74
C ALA A 139 -12.17 -4.89 9.23
N LEU A 140 -11.00 -4.73 9.85
CA LEU A 140 -10.21 -5.87 10.34
C LEU A 140 -10.91 -6.60 11.49
N ALA A 141 -11.52 -5.87 12.42
CA ALA A 141 -12.25 -6.47 13.53
C ALA A 141 -13.41 -7.34 13.04
N ALA A 142 -14.17 -6.89 12.03
CA ALA A 142 -15.22 -7.70 11.42
C ALA A 142 -14.69 -9.05 10.93
N ILE A 143 -13.57 -9.05 10.23
CA ILE A 143 -13.00 -10.28 9.69
C ILE A 143 -12.47 -11.20 10.80
N LEU A 144 -11.76 -10.65 11.80
CA LEU A 144 -11.28 -11.43 12.95
C LEU A 144 -12.42 -12.09 13.72
N TYR A 145 -13.47 -11.33 14.04
CA TYR A 145 -14.64 -11.88 14.73
C TYR A 145 -15.34 -12.96 13.90
N LYS A 146 -15.46 -12.76 12.58
CA LYS A 146 -16.05 -13.76 11.68
C LYS A 146 -15.26 -15.06 11.67
N GLU A 147 -13.94 -14.99 11.47
CA GLU A 147 -13.05 -16.17 11.46
C GLU A 147 -13.04 -16.91 12.79
N LEU A 148 -13.29 -16.21 13.89
CA LEU A 148 -13.40 -16.79 15.24
C LEU A 148 -14.80 -17.31 15.57
N GLY A 149 -15.78 -17.19 14.67
CA GLY A 149 -17.17 -17.60 14.88
C GLY A 149 -17.95 -16.73 15.87
N ASN A 150 -17.56 -15.46 16.02
CA ASN A 150 -18.18 -14.50 16.93
C ASN A 150 -19.11 -13.53 16.19
N GLU A 151 -20.40 -13.48 16.57
CA GLU A 151 -21.44 -12.67 15.94
C GLU A 151 -21.21 -11.14 15.99
N HIS A 152 -20.30 -10.66 16.83
CA HIS A 152 -19.92 -9.24 16.91
C HIS A 152 -19.31 -8.72 15.59
N TYR A 153 -18.94 -9.59 14.64
CA TYR A 153 -18.55 -9.17 13.30
C TYR A 153 -19.62 -8.30 12.60
N THR A 154 -20.90 -8.57 12.86
CA THR A 154 -22.02 -7.82 12.28
C THR A 154 -22.06 -6.38 12.80
N GLU A 155 -21.76 -6.16 14.08
CA GLU A 155 -21.65 -4.84 14.68
C GLU A 155 -20.47 -4.05 14.08
N MET A 156 -19.33 -4.71 13.84
CA MET A 156 -18.18 -4.10 13.19
C MET A 156 -18.47 -3.72 11.73
N ILE A 157 -19.19 -4.55 10.99
CA ILE A 157 -19.69 -4.20 9.66
C ILE A 157 -20.63 -2.99 9.75
N GLY A 158 -21.54 -2.96 10.74
CA GLY A 158 -22.42 -1.83 11.00
C GLY A 158 -21.65 -0.53 11.29
N ALA A 159 -20.59 -0.60 12.10
CA ALA A 159 -19.72 0.52 12.40
C ALA A 159 -19.01 1.03 11.13
N PHE A 160 -18.45 0.15 10.31
CA PHE A 160 -17.85 0.52 9.02
C PHE A 160 -18.88 1.16 8.07
N ARG A 161 -20.06 0.54 7.93
CA ARG A 161 -21.15 1.06 7.10
C ARG A 161 -21.66 2.42 7.54
N SER A 162 -21.64 2.72 8.85
CA SER A 162 -22.07 4.02 9.37
C SER A 162 -21.25 5.20 8.83
N LEU A 163 -20.01 4.95 8.40
CA LEU A 163 -19.10 5.96 7.84
C LEU A 163 -19.44 6.35 6.40
N TYR A 164 -20.21 5.52 5.68
CA TYR A 164 -20.55 5.72 4.26
C TYR A 164 -21.10 7.12 3.97
N SER A 165 -21.99 7.62 4.83
CA SER A 165 -22.62 8.93 4.67
C SER A 165 -21.61 10.09 4.68
N LEU A 166 -20.48 9.95 5.38
CA LEU A 166 -19.43 10.96 5.45
C LEU A 166 -18.69 11.10 4.11
N TYR A 167 -18.48 9.98 3.42
CA TYR A 167 -17.81 9.94 2.11
C TYR A 167 -18.65 10.52 0.97
N LEU A 168 -19.97 10.60 1.16
CA LEU A 168 -20.88 11.24 0.21
C LEU A 168 -20.77 12.78 0.21
N ASN A 169 -20.17 13.38 1.24
CA ASN A 169 -19.90 14.81 1.24
C ASN A 169 -18.68 15.11 0.34
N PRO A 170 -18.83 15.87 -0.77
CA PRO A 170 -17.72 16.17 -1.69
C PRO A 170 -16.50 16.81 -1.01
N LYS A 171 -16.71 17.56 0.08
CA LYS A 171 -15.67 18.31 0.81
C LYS A 171 -15.46 17.80 2.23
N PHE A 172 -15.59 16.49 2.48
CA PHE A 172 -15.45 15.95 3.84
C PHE A 172 -14.05 16.15 4.45
N LEU A 173 -13.00 16.29 3.63
CA LEU A 173 -11.64 16.67 4.05
C LEU A 173 -11.17 17.95 3.36
N LYS A 174 -10.47 18.81 4.12
CA LYS A 174 -9.89 20.06 3.60
C LYS A 174 -8.58 19.85 2.83
N CYS A 175 -7.85 18.78 3.13
CA CYS A 175 -6.54 18.49 2.55
C CYS A 175 -6.60 17.77 1.20
N GLY A 176 -7.79 17.46 0.68
CA GLY A 176 -7.99 16.49 -0.41
C GLY A 176 -8.55 15.19 0.16
N GLY A 177 -9.60 14.66 -0.47
CA GLY A 177 -10.44 13.62 0.13
C GLY A 177 -10.50 12.30 -0.61
N ASP A 178 -9.66 12.09 -1.63
CA ASP A 178 -9.81 10.97 -2.56
C ASP A 178 -8.70 9.93 -2.47
N GLU A 179 -7.55 10.25 -1.87
CA GLU A 179 -6.38 9.36 -1.80
C GLU A 179 -6.56 8.15 -0.85
N PHE A 180 -5.54 7.30 -0.75
CA PHE A 180 -5.67 5.98 -0.11
C PHE A 180 -5.69 6.04 1.42
N PHE A 181 -4.89 6.90 2.06
CA PHE A 181 -4.66 6.80 3.50
C PHE A 181 -5.90 7.23 4.29
N VAL A 182 -6.49 8.35 3.86
CA VAL A 182 -7.57 9.07 4.56
C VAL A 182 -8.80 9.31 3.67
N GLY A 183 -8.66 9.14 2.36
CA GLY A 183 -9.68 9.46 1.38
C GLY A 183 -10.64 8.32 1.00
N ARG A 184 -11.49 8.63 0.02
CA ARG A 184 -12.50 7.73 -0.55
C ARG A 184 -11.90 6.46 -1.15
N ALA A 185 -10.73 6.54 -1.76
CA ALA A 185 -10.10 5.35 -2.34
C ALA A 185 -9.76 4.31 -1.27
N GLY A 186 -9.28 4.74 -0.09
CA GLY A 186 -9.07 3.86 1.05
C GLY A 186 -10.34 3.21 1.55
N PHE A 187 -11.42 3.97 1.67
CA PHE A 187 -12.73 3.43 2.07
C PHE A 187 -13.25 2.38 1.09
N LEU A 188 -13.18 2.66 -0.21
CA LEU A 188 -13.58 1.71 -1.25
C LEU A 188 -12.70 0.44 -1.23
N ALA A 189 -11.39 0.58 -1.07
CA ALA A 189 -10.49 -0.56 -0.91
C ALA A 189 -10.88 -1.42 0.30
N GLY A 190 -11.19 -0.80 1.43
CA GLY A 190 -11.73 -1.47 2.62
C GLY A 190 -13.05 -2.19 2.35
N ALA A 191 -14.00 -1.54 1.67
CA ALA A 191 -15.30 -2.14 1.34
C ALA A 191 -15.16 -3.39 0.46
N LEU A 192 -14.30 -3.34 -0.56
CA LEU A 192 -14.00 -4.49 -1.41
C LEU A 192 -13.27 -5.59 -0.64
N TRP A 193 -12.28 -5.21 0.18
CA TRP A 193 -11.52 -6.16 0.99
C TRP A 193 -12.43 -6.93 1.96
N ILE A 194 -13.26 -6.24 2.74
CA ILE A 194 -14.20 -6.91 3.66
C ILE A 194 -15.14 -7.82 2.86
N SER A 195 -15.68 -7.35 1.73
CA SER A 195 -16.62 -8.13 0.94
C SER A 195 -16.00 -9.43 0.41
N ARG A 196 -14.75 -9.33 -0.05
CA ARG A 196 -13.95 -10.49 -0.47
C ARG A 196 -13.67 -11.44 0.69
N GLU A 197 -13.20 -10.95 1.83
CA GLU A 197 -12.88 -11.83 2.96
C GLU A 197 -14.13 -12.51 3.55
N LEU A 198 -15.29 -11.85 3.53
CA LEU A 198 -16.56 -12.44 3.97
C LEU A 198 -17.26 -13.29 2.91
N GLN A 199 -16.79 -13.23 1.65
CA GLN A 199 -17.50 -13.77 0.48
C GLN A 199 -18.96 -13.26 0.39
N SER A 200 -19.20 -12.02 0.80
CA SER A 200 -20.53 -11.40 0.89
C SER A 200 -20.44 -9.89 0.70
N GLN A 201 -21.34 -9.30 -0.08
CA GLN A 201 -21.31 -7.87 -0.36
C GLN A 201 -21.63 -7.05 0.88
N VAL A 202 -20.68 -6.22 1.31
CA VAL A 202 -20.90 -5.26 2.40
C VAL A 202 -21.70 -4.06 1.92
N PHE A 203 -21.53 -3.66 0.65
CA PHE A 203 -22.28 -2.59 -0.01
C PHE A 203 -22.80 -3.07 -1.35
N THR A 204 -23.94 -2.53 -1.76
CA THR A 204 -24.45 -2.70 -3.12
C THR A 204 -23.56 -1.98 -4.13
N ASN A 205 -23.56 -2.43 -5.39
CA ASN A 205 -22.82 -1.75 -6.45
C ASN A 205 -23.28 -0.29 -6.61
N GLU A 206 -24.57 0.00 -6.43
CA GLU A 206 -25.10 1.37 -6.50
C GLU A 206 -24.51 2.27 -5.41
N GLU A 207 -24.37 1.78 -4.18
CA GLU A 207 -23.69 2.50 -3.10
C GLU A 207 -22.21 2.77 -3.45
N LEU A 208 -21.50 1.77 -3.99
CA LEU A 208 -20.11 1.94 -4.41
C LEU A 208 -19.97 2.94 -5.57
N TYR A 209 -20.85 2.88 -6.57
CA TYR A 209 -20.83 3.78 -7.72
C TYR A 209 -21.07 5.23 -7.32
N LYS A 210 -21.91 5.50 -6.31
CA LYS A 210 -22.12 6.87 -5.80
C LYS A 210 -20.83 7.49 -5.30
N ILE A 211 -19.98 6.73 -4.58
CA ILE A 211 -18.67 7.23 -4.14
C ILE A 211 -17.75 7.42 -5.35
N CYS A 212 -17.74 6.48 -6.30
CA CYS A 212 -16.93 6.60 -7.51
C CYS A 212 -17.29 7.84 -8.34
N ASP A 213 -18.59 8.12 -8.51
CA ASP A 213 -19.07 9.32 -9.21
C ASP A 213 -18.61 10.60 -8.51
N ILE A 214 -18.63 10.64 -7.17
CA ILE A 214 -18.09 11.78 -6.40
C ILE A 214 -16.58 11.93 -6.64
N MET A 215 -15.82 10.83 -6.63
CA MET A 215 -14.38 10.86 -6.91
C MET A 215 -14.09 11.37 -8.33
N VAL A 216 -14.88 10.97 -9.33
CA VAL A 216 -14.74 11.44 -10.71
C VAL A 216 -15.10 12.91 -10.85
N VAL A 217 -16.19 13.37 -10.22
CA VAL A 217 -16.55 14.80 -10.21
C VAL A 217 -15.47 15.63 -9.52
N SER A 218 -14.98 15.19 -8.36
CA SER A 218 -13.86 15.82 -7.64
C SER A 218 -12.63 15.97 -8.54
N GLY A 219 -12.26 14.90 -9.25
CA GLY A 219 -11.12 14.89 -10.16
C GLY A 219 -11.26 15.81 -11.37
N ARG A 220 -12.46 15.85 -11.98
CA ARG A 220 -12.78 16.77 -13.09
C ARG A 220 -12.75 18.22 -12.64
N ASP A 221 -13.39 18.53 -11.52
CA ASP A 221 -13.46 19.89 -10.98
C ASP A 221 -12.07 20.43 -10.69
N TYR A 222 -11.22 19.61 -10.05
CA TYR A 222 -9.85 19.99 -9.75
C TYR A 222 -9.03 20.16 -11.03
N SER A 223 -9.09 19.20 -11.96
CA SER A 223 -8.38 19.28 -13.24
C SER A 223 -8.76 20.53 -14.04
N ASN A 224 -10.06 20.81 -14.20
CA ASN A 224 -10.55 21.99 -14.91
C ASN A 224 -10.07 23.30 -14.27
N LYS A 225 -10.12 23.37 -12.92
CA LYS A 225 -9.71 24.55 -12.18
C LYS A 225 -8.21 24.84 -12.30
N HIS A 226 -7.37 23.80 -12.32
CA HIS A 226 -5.91 23.93 -12.38
C HIS A 226 -5.36 23.77 -13.80
N LYS A 227 -6.22 23.51 -14.78
CA LYS A 227 -5.87 23.24 -16.17
C LYS A 227 -4.88 22.07 -16.29
N SER A 228 -5.12 21.02 -15.52
CA SER A 228 -4.27 19.83 -15.52
C SER A 228 -4.27 19.17 -16.91
N PRO A 229 -3.19 18.47 -17.30
CA PRO A 229 -3.04 17.90 -18.65
C PRO A 229 -3.87 16.63 -18.91
N CYS A 230 -4.66 16.19 -17.93
CA CYS A 230 -5.49 14.99 -18.01
C CYS A 230 -6.88 15.24 -17.41
N PRO A 231 -7.92 14.47 -17.81
CA PRO A 231 -9.30 14.75 -17.39
C PRO A 231 -9.54 14.70 -15.88
N LEU A 232 -8.81 13.85 -15.15
CA LEU A 232 -8.89 13.74 -13.70
C LEU A 232 -7.56 14.12 -13.08
N MET A 233 -7.59 14.97 -12.05
CA MET A 233 -6.43 15.27 -11.21
C MET A 233 -6.86 15.50 -9.77
N TYR A 234 -5.98 15.20 -8.82
CA TYR A 234 -6.28 15.26 -7.39
C TYR A 234 -5.10 15.88 -6.65
N HIS A 235 -5.35 16.34 -5.43
CA HIS A 235 -4.31 16.82 -4.55
C HIS A 235 -4.42 16.21 -3.16
N TYR A 236 -3.29 16.18 -2.48
CA TYR A 236 -3.23 16.01 -1.02
C TYR A 236 -2.30 17.07 -0.45
N TYR A 237 -2.79 17.88 0.49
CA TYR A 237 -2.10 19.08 1.03
C TYR A 237 -1.48 19.96 -0.07
N ASN A 238 -2.29 20.30 -1.08
CA ASN A 238 -1.92 21.12 -2.25
C ASN A 238 -0.81 20.54 -3.15
N THR A 239 -0.48 19.26 -3.03
CA THR A 239 0.47 18.58 -3.93
C THR A 239 -0.27 17.60 -4.82
N GLU A 240 0.01 17.65 -6.13
CA GLU A 240 -0.53 16.70 -7.12
C GLU A 240 0.33 15.42 -7.14
N TYR A 241 0.19 14.58 -6.12
CA TYR A 241 0.94 13.32 -6.01
C TYR A 241 0.54 12.32 -7.10
N LEU A 242 1.55 11.59 -7.61
CA LEU A 242 1.38 10.58 -8.64
C LEU A 242 1.34 9.15 -8.09
N GLY A 243 2.04 8.88 -6.98
CA GLY A 243 2.23 7.54 -6.41
C GLY A 243 0.98 6.90 -5.78
N ALA A 244 1.16 5.73 -5.16
CA ALA A 244 0.05 4.94 -4.61
C ALA A 244 -0.45 5.42 -3.25
N ALA A 245 0.38 6.07 -2.44
CA ALA A 245 -0.02 6.47 -1.09
C ALA A 245 -1.02 7.64 -1.11
N HIS A 246 -0.56 8.80 -1.57
CA HIS A 246 -1.33 10.05 -1.54
C HIS A 246 -1.78 10.51 -2.93
N GLY A 247 -1.50 9.70 -3.95
CA GLY A 247 -1.56 10.13 -5.33
C GLY A 247 -2.60 9.43 -6.18
N ILE A 248 -2.67 9.90 -7.42
CA ILE A 248 -3.68 9.50 -8.40
C ILE A 248 -3.58 8.03 -8.81
N SER A 249 -2.42 7.37 -8.64
CA SER A 249 -2.26 5.97 -9.04
C SER A 249 -3.24 5.03 -8.35
N PHE A 250 -3.37 5.14 -7.02
CA PHE A 250 -4.30 4.28 -6.28
C PHE A 250 -5.76 4.69 -6.49
N ILE A 251 -6.03 5.99 -6.66
CA ILE A 251 -7.36 6.52 -7.00
C ILE A 251 -7.86 5.90 -8.31
N LEU A 252 -7.04 5.91 -9.36
CA LEU A 252 -7.39 5.29 -10.63
C LEU A 252 -7.48 3.77 -10.50
N GLN A 253 -6.58 3.13 -9.73
CA GLN A 253 -6.61 1.68 -9.54
C GLN A 253 -7.93 1.24 -8.91
N ILE A 254 -8.42 1.93 -7.87
CA ILE A 254 -9.65 1.55 -7.22
C ILE A 254 -10.86 1.78 -8.15
N LEU A 255 -10.89 2.87 -8.92
CA LEU A 255 -11.93 3.13 -9.91
C LEU A 255 -11.98 2.06 -11.01
N LEU A 256 -10.83 1.48 -11.38
CA LEU A 256 -10.74 0.33 -12.30
C LEU A 256 -11.11 -1.00 -11.63
N THR A 257 -11.10 -1.07 -10.30
CA THR A 257 -11.36 -2.30 -9.54
C THR A 257 -12.83 -2.47 -9.20
N ILE A 258 -13.57 -1.38 -8.97
CA ILE A 258 -14.99 -1.45 -8.60
C ILE A 258 -15.80 -2.17 -9.69
N PRO A 259 -16.40 -3.34 -9.39
CA PRO A 259 -17.04 -4.17 -10.40
C PRO A 259 -18.18 -3.45 -11.11
N GLY A 260 -18.15 -3.42 -12.44
CA GLY A 260 -19.22 -2.85 -13.28
C GLY A 260 -19.26 -1.32 -13.36
N TYR A 261 -18.35 -0.58 -12.69
CA TYR A 261 -18.41 0.88 -12.68
C TYR A 261 -18.13 1.49 -14.07
N LEU A 262 -17.16 0.93 -14.81
CA LEU A 262 -16.83 1.40 -16.16
C LEU A 262 -17.94 1.09 -17.17
N GLU A 263 -18.76 0.08 -16.90
CA GLU A 263 -19.98 -0.25 -17.67
C GLU A 263 -21.10 0.72 -17.36
N TYR A 264 -21.30 0.99 -16.07
CA TYR A 264 -22.33 1.90 -15.57
C TYR A 264 -22.11 3.35 -16.03
N ASN A 265 -20.89 3.87 -15.91
CA ASN A 265 -20.57 5.26 -16.26
C ASN A 265 -19.53 5.34 -17.39
N LYS A 266 -20.00 5.22 -18.64
CA LYS A 266 -19.15 5.25 -19.84
C LYS A 266 -18.40 6.56 -20.05
N VAL A 267 -18.91 7.68 -19.52
CA VAL A 267 -18.21 8.97 -19.60
C VAL A 267 -17.05 8.98 -18.60
N ALA A 268 -17.28 8.56 -17.36
CA ALA A 268 -16.20 8.36 -16.38
C ALA A 268 -15.15 7.38 -16.89
N ALA A 269 -15.56 6.27 -17.52
CA ALA A 269 -14.64 5.28 -18.06
C ALA A 269 -13.65 5.86 -19.09
N LYS A 270 -14.10 6.78 -19.95
CA LYS A 270 -13.24 7.48 -20.92
C LYS A 270 -12.22 8.38 -20.21
N ASP A 271 -12.67 9.15 -19.22
CA ASP A 271 -11.79 10.06 -18.47
C ASP A 271 -10.77 9.32 -17.63
N ILE A 272 -11.19 8.22 -16.99
CA ILE A 272 -10.31 7.31 -16.24
C ILE A 272 -9.26 6.75 -17.19
N LYS A 273 -9.65 6.17 -18.34
CA LYS A 273 -8.69 5.61 -19.31
C LYS A 273 -7.71 6.67 -19.82
N ALA A 274 -8.20 7.84 -20.22
CA ALA A 274 -7.34 8.93 -20.69
C ALA A 274 -6.35 9.40 -19.62
N THR A 275 -6.79 9.44 -18.35
CA THR A 275 -5.90 9.78 -17.23
C THR A 275 -4.88 8.66 -16.97
N VAL A 276 -5.27 7.39 -17.06
CA VAL A 276 -4.33 6.25 -16.96
C VAL A 276 -3.29 6.28 -18.08
N ASP A 277 -3.70 6.57 -19.32
CA ASP A 277 -2.78 6.75 -20.45
C ASP A 277 -1.80 7.90 -20.19
N PHE A 278 -2.26 9.01 -19.61
CA PHE A 278 -1.40 10.11 -19.18
C PHE A 278 -0.38 9.65 -18.12
N ILE A 279 -0.80 8.95 -17.06
CA ILE A 279 0.12 8.44 -16.03
C ILE A 279 1.14 7.47 -16.64
N ALA A 280 0.72 6.58 -17.55
CA ALA A 280 1.64 5.69 -18.25
C ALA A 280 2.68 6.45 -19.09
N SER A 281 2.30 7.58 -19.70
CA SER A 281 3.20 8.43 -20.47
C SER A 281 4.27 9.15 -19.63
N LEU A 282 4.05 9.28 -18.32
CA LEU A 282 5.01 9.89 -17.39
C LEU A 282 6.14 8.93 -16.97
N GLN A 283 6.10 7.67 -17.40
CA GLN A 283 7.17 6.73 -17.06
C GLN A 283 8.49 7.19 -17.71
N THR A 284 9.52 7.28 -16.88
CA THR A 284 10.84 7.73 -17.32
C THR A 284 11.54 6.64 -18.13
N GLU A 285 12.60 7.02 -18.85
CA GLU A 285 13.44 6.05 -19.59
C GLU A 285 14.03 4.96 -18.68
N GLU A 286 14.32 5.30 -17.42
CA GLU A 286 14.79 4.32 -16.43
C GLU A 286 13.69 3.34 -15.98
N GLY A 287 12.43 3.63 -16.26
CA GLY A 287 11.27 2.85 -15.83
C GLY A 287 10.63 3.34 -14.52
N ASN A 288 11.04 4.49 -13.97
CA ASN A 288 10.48 5.08 -12.77
C ASN A 288 9.33 6.07 -13.08
N TRP A 289 8.66 6.59 -12.04
CA TRP A 289 7.72 7.69 -12.15
C TRP A 289 8.11 8.84 -11.19
N PRO A 290 7.78 10.09 -11.55
CA PRO A 290 7.91 11.23 -10.63
C PRO A 290 7.05 11.06 -9.38
N CYS A 291 7.42 11.73 -8.28
CA CYS A 291 6.63 11.72 -7.06
C CYS A 291 5.31 12.48 -7.22
N CYS A 292 5.39 13.65 -7.85
CA CYS A 292 4.29 14.59 -8.07
C CYS A 292 4.47 15.32 -9.42
N MET A 293 3.45 16.06 -9.84
CA MET A 293 3.44 16.78 -11.12
C MET A 293 4.57 17.81 -11.24
N GLU A 294 4.97 18.45 -10.13
CA GLU A 294 6.06 19.44 -10.09
C GLU A 294 7.44 18.83 -10.38
N GLU A 295 7.59 17.51 -10.25
CA GLU A 295 8.84 16.82 -10.55
C GLU A 295 8.95 16.41 -12.02
N ILE A 296 7.91 16.57 -12.85
CA ILE A 296 7.95 16.20 -14.26
C ILE A 296 9.03 17.00 -15.00
N GLY A 297 9.88 16.29 -15.75
CA GLY A 297 10.99 16.88 -16.50
C GLY A 297 12.29 17.04 -15.69
N LEU A 298 12.29 16.73 -14.39
CA LEU A 298 13.52 16.63 -13.62
C LEU A 298 14.29 15.35 -13.98
N SER A 299 15.62 15.44 -14.05
CA SER A 299 16.47 14.31 -14.47
C SER A 299 16.76 13.29 -13.36
N ASP A 300 16.38 13.56 -12.11
CA ASP A 300 16.75 12.76 -10.94
C ASP A 300 15.53 12.39 -10.10
N HIS A 301 14.78 11.39 -10.56
CA HIS A 301 13.65 10.81 -9.84
C HIS A 301 14.13 9.79 -8.81
N LYS A 302 14.33 10.27 -7.58
CA LYS A 302 15.07 9.55 -6.52
C LYS A 302 14.27 8.49 -5.79
N LEU A 303 12.94 8.55 -5.83
CA LEU A 303 12.10 7.68 -5.00
C LEU A 303 11.74 6.42 -5.77
N VAL A 304 12.15 5.27 -5.23
CA VAL A 304 11.77 3.94 -5.69
C VAL A 304 11.06 3.27 -4.53
N HIS A 305 9.90 3.84 -4.16
CA HIS A 305 9.09 3.44 -3.02
C HIS A 305 7.68 3.06 -3.46
N TRP A 306 6.97 2.27 -2.64
CA TRP A 306 5.54 2.03 -2.87
C TRP A 306 4.73 3.33 -2.78
N CYS A 307 5.02 4.18 -1.78
CA CYS A 307 4.29 5.43 -1.65
C CYS A 307 4.52 6.39 -2.84
N HIS A 308 5.72 6.40 -3.42
CA HIS A 308 6.13 7.31 -4.50
C HIS A 308 7.14 6.65 -5.44
N GLY A 309 6.79 6.55 -6.72
CA GLY A 309 7.61 5.98 -7.79
C GLY A 309 7.06 4.68 -8.37
N ALA A 310 7.91 3.96 -9.10
CA ALA A 310 7.59 2.71 -9.77
C ALA A 310 6.95 1.64 -8.87
N PRO A 311 7.45 1.38 -7.64
CA PRO A 311 6.87 0.30 -6.83
C PRO A 311 5.41 0.52 -6.45
N GLY A 312 4.91 1.75 -6.40
CA GLY A 312 3.48 2.01 -6.21
C GLY A 312 2.69 2.09 -7.50
N THR A 313 3.26 2.76 -8.50
CA THR A 313 2.58 3.05 -9.78
C THR A 313 2.36 1.77 -10.61
N VAL A 314 3.23 0.76 -10.43
CA VAL A 314 3.12 -0.52 -11.12
C VAL A 314 1.78 -1.24 -10.88
N TYR A 315 1.15 -1.07 -9.71
CA TYR A 315 -0.15 -1.68 -9.44
C TYR A 315 -1.27 -1.08 -10.28
N LEU A 316 -1.22 0.24 -10.55
CA LEU A 316 -2.13 0.86 -11.51
C LEU A 316 -1.91 0.30 -12.92
N MET A 317 -0.65 0.22 -13.37
CA MET A 317 -0.32 -0.32 -14.69
C MET A 317 -0.77 -1.78 -14.83
N ALA A 318 -0.57 -2.60 -13.79
CA ALA A 318 -1.04 -3.97 -13.75
C ALA A 318 -2.57 -4.07 -13.85
N LYS A 319 -3.30 -3.28 -13.04
CA LYS A 319 -4.77 -3.26 -13.12
C LYS A 319 -5.25 -2.77 -14.49
N ALA A 320 -4.62 -1.74 -15.04
CA ALA A 320 -4.93 -1.20 -16.36
C ALA A 320 -4.69 -2.24 -17.47
N TYR A 321 -3.61 -3.02 -17.40
CA TYR A 321 -3.37 -4.15 -18.30
C TYR A 321 -4.48 -5.19 -18.19
N LEU A 322 -4.84 -5.59 -16.96
CA LEU A 322 -5.87 -6.61 -16.73
C LEU A 322 -7.25 -6.18 -17.26
N VAL A 323 -7.59 -4.89 -17.15
CA VAL A 323 -8.88 -4.32 -17.60
C VAL A 323 -8.88 -4.03 -19.10
N PHE A 324 -7.87 -3.34 -19.61
CA PHE A 324 -7.86 -2.83 -20.99
C PHE A 324 -7.20 -3.78 -22.00
N LYS A 325 -6.46 -4.80 -21.53
CA LYS A 325 -5.70 -5.73 -22.39
C LYS A 325 -4.75 -5.03 -23.37
N ASP A 326 -4.16 -3.93 -22.92
CA ASP A 326 -3.22 -3.11 -23.69
C ASP A 326 -1.79 -3.37 -23.22
N ASP A 327 -0.98 -3.95 -24.10
CA ASP A 327 0.39 -4.39 -23.80
C ASP A 327 1.32 -3.23 -23.39
N ARG A 328 0.98 -1.97 -23.70
CA ARG A 328 1.76 -0.81 -23.23
C ARG A 328 1.83 -0.79 -21.70
N PHE A 329 0.74 -1.13 -21.02
CA PHE A 329 0.70 -1.20 -19.55
C PHE A 329 1.48 -2.39 -19.02
N TYR A 330 1.40 -3.55 -19.69
CA TYR A 330 2.21 -4.72 -19.36
C TYR A 330 3.71 -4.40 -19.44
N HIS A 331 4.16 -3.79 -20.54
CA HIS A 331 5.55 -3.37 -20.68
C HIS A 331 5.96 -2.28 -19.69
N ALA A 332 5.05 -1.40 -19.29
CA ALA A 332 5.30 -0.44 -18.21
C ALA A 332 5.59 -1.17 -16.88
N CYS A 333 4.86 -2.25 -16.57
CA CYS A 333 5.15 -3.09 -15.42
C CYS A 333 6.54 -3.74 -15.50
N LEU A 334 6.93 -4.26 -16.66
CA LEU A 334 8.26 -4.88 -16.81
C LEU A 334 9.38 -3.87 -16.57
N ARG A 335 9.25 -2.66 -17.13
CA ARG A 335 10.20 -1.54 -16.91
C ARG A 335 10.25 -1.13 -15.43
N ALA A 336 9.11 -1.10 -14.75
CA ALA A 336 9.05 -0.87 -13.31
C ALA A 336 9.86 -1.95 -12.55
N GLY A 337 9.71 -3.21 -12.93
CA GLY A 337 10.50 -4.32 -12.38
C GLY A 337 12.01 -4.13 -12.54
N GLU A 338 12.48 -3.62 -13.68
CA GLU A 338 13.91 -3.39 -13.91
C GLU A 338 14.49 -2.23 -13.10
N VAL A 339 13.75 -1.14 -12.89
CA VAL A 339 14.22 -0.07 -11.98
C VAL A 339 14.26 -0.55 -10.53
N VAL A 340 13.25 -1.32 -10.11
CA VAL A 340 13.20 -1.89 -8.76
C VAL A 340 14.32 -2.90 -8.55
N TRP A 341 14.64 -3.73 -9.54
CA TRP A 341 15.79 -4.63 -9.46
C TRP A 341 17.10 -3.88 -9.23
N ARG A 342 17.33 -2.79 -9.97
CA ARG A 342 18.58 -2.03 -9.88
C ARG A 342 18.70 -1.15 -8.63
N LYS A 343 17.59 -0.57 -8.18
CA LYS A 343 17.58 0.53 -7.18
C LYS A 343 16.65 0.29 -5.98
N GLY A 344 16.04 -0.89 -5.88
CA GLY A 344 15.00 -1.21 -4.91
C GLY A 344 15.49 -1.78 -3.58
N LEU A 345 16.77 -2.09 -3.44
CA LEU A 345 17.38 -2.46 -2.16
C LEU A 345 17.59 -1.18 -1.33
N LEU A 346 16.55 -0.68 -0.67
CA LEU A 346 16.56 0.65 -0.06
C LEU A 346 17.35 0.69 1.24
N ARG A 347 18.13 1.76 1.44
CA ARG A 347 18.75 2.08 2.75
C ARG A 347 17.74 2.54 3.80
N LYS A 348 16.47 2.69 3.43
CA LYS A 348 15.42 3.25 4.31
C LYS A 348 14.85 2.22 5.31
N GLY A 349 15.08 0.93 5.10
CA GLY A 349 14.66 -0.12 6.02
C GLY A 349 13.84 -1.24 5.36
N PRO A 350 13.26 -2.14 6.16
CA PRO A 350 12.67 -3.38 5.67
C PRO A 350 11.20 -3.27 5.28
N GLY A 351 10.50 -2.19 5.66
CA GLY A 351 9.04 -2.07 5.54
C GLY A 351 8.48 -2.06 4.11
N ILE A 352 7.14 -2.03 4.03
CA ILE A 352 6.42 -2.15 2.75
C ILE A 352 6.07 -0.81 2.10
N CYS A 353 6.01 0.29 2.84
CA CYS A 353 5.68 1.61 2.28
C CYS A 353 6.83 2.18 1.44
N HIS A 354 8.06 1.97 1.89
CA HIS A 354 9.27 2.55 1.31
C HIS A 354 10.53 1.81 1.80
N GLY A 355 10.46 0.49 1.86
CA GLY A 355 11.55 -0.40 2.24
C GLY A 355 11.72 -1.55 1.26
N VAL A 356 12.64 -2.46 1.59
CA VAL A 356 13.02 -3.58 0.72
C VAL A 356 11.84 -4.53 0.49
N ALA A 357 11.05 -4.88 1.52
CA ALA A 357 9.92 -5.80 1.36
C ALA A 357 8.84 -5.25 0.41
N GLY A 358 8.52 -3.96 0.52
CA GLY A 358 7.55 -3.31 -0.37
C GLY A 358 7.97 -3.33 -1.83
N ASN A 359 9.27 -3.18 -2.07
CA ASN A 359 9.85 -3.32 -3.39
C ASN A 359 9.89 -4.77 -3.87
N GLY A 360 10.11 -5.72 -2.96
CA GLY A 360 10.02 -7.16 -3.23
C GLY A 360 8.64 -7.60 -3.72
N TYR A 361 7.57 -6.99 -3.23
CA TYR A 361 6.21 -7.23 -3.69
C TYR A 361 6.00 -6.92 -5.19
N VAL A 362 6.76 -6.00 -5.77
CA VAL A 362 6.70 -5.71 -7.21
C VAL A 362 7.05 -6.96 -8.02
N PHE A 363 8.00 -7.75 -7.54
CA PHE A 363 8.36 -9.00 -8.22
C PHE A 363 7.32 -10.09 -8.02
N LEU A 364 6.69 -10.18 -6.84
CA LEU A 364 5.56 -11.10 -6.65
C LEU A 364 4.38 -10.76 -7.58
N LEU A 365 4.08 -9.47 -7.73
CA LEU A 365 3.10 -8.98 -8.71
C LEU A 365 3.48 -9.38 -10.14
N LEU A 366 4.72 -9.12 -10.55
CA LEU A 366 5.18 -9.46 -11.90
C LEU A 366 5.20 -10.96 -12.15
N TYR A 367 5.55 -11.77 -11.15
CA TYR A 367 5.44 -13.22 -11.23
C TYR A 367 4.01 -13.65 -11.51
N ARG A 368 3.03 -13.15 -10.74
CA ARG A 368 1.61 -13.47 -10.95
C ARG A 368 1.07 -13.02 -12.32
N ILE A 369 1.59 -11.94 -12.89
CA ILE A 369 1.18 -11.44 -14.21
C ILE A 369 1.84 -12.22 -15.36
N THR A 370 3.12 -12.57 -15.22
CA THR A 370 3.94 -13.12 -16.32
C THR A 370 4.10 -14.63 -16.29
N GLY A 371 4.03 -15.25 -15.10
CA GLY A 371 4.46 -16.63 -14.85
C GLY A 371 5.98 -16.83 -14.90
N ASP A 372 6.78 -15.77 -15.09
CA ASP A 372 8.24 -15.88 -15.23
C ASP A 372 8.92 -16.02 -13.86
N LYS A 373 9.56 -17.18 -13.65
CA LYS A 373 10.31 -17.51 -12.42
C LYS A 373 11.43 -16.53 -12.12
N LYS A 374 11.92 -15.75 -13.09
CA LYS A 374 12.85 -14.64 -12.87
C LYS A 374 12.37 -13.71 -11.76
N TYR A 375 11.08 -13.37 -11.76
CA TYR A 375 10.56 -12.45 -10.76
C TYR A 375 10.47 -13.11 -9.38
N LEU A 376 10.14 -14.39 -9.31
CA LEU A 376 10.16 -15.11 -8.04
C LEU A 376 11.58 -15.20 -7.46
N HIS A 377 12.60 -15.40 -8.31
CA HIS A 377 14.02 -15.32 -7.91
C HIS A 377 14.39 -13.96 -7.33
N ARG A 378 14.03 -12.87 -8.02
CA ARG A 378 14.28 -11.50 -7.54
C ARG A 378 13.56 -11.20 -6.22
N ALA A 379 12.33 -11.69 -6.05
CA ALA A 379 11.60 -11.58 -4.80
C ALA A 379 12.36 -12.28 -3.65
N LYS A 380 12.76 -13.55 -3.84
CA LYS A 380 13.54 -14.28 -2.83
C LYS A 380 14.81 -13.51 -2.44
N LEU A 381 15.57 -13.00 -3.40
CA LEU A 381 16.80 -12.25 -3.10
C LEU A 381 16.56 -10.96 -2.31
N PHE A 382 15.42 -10.30 -2.52
CA PHE A 382 15.04 -9.13 -1.71
C PHE A 382 14.71 -9.53 -0.26
N ALA A 383 14.11 -10.70 -0.05
CA ALA A 383 13.94 -11.27 1.30
C ALA A 383 15.29 -11.63 1.94
N ASP A 384 16.15 -12.35 1.23
CA ASP A 384 17.48 -12.76 1.71
C ASP A 384 18.33 -11.54 2.09
N PHE A 385 18.29 -10.48 1.27
CA PHE A 385 19.08 -9.26 1.48
C PHE A 385 18.81 -8.62 2.86
N MET A 386 17.57 -8.66 3.35
CA MET A 386 17.20 -8.07 4.64
C MET A 386 17.84 -8.77 5.85
N ASN A 387 18.43 -9.97 5.65
CA ASN A 387 19.17 -10.70 6.69
C ASN A 387 20.70 -10.56 6.56
N THR A 388 21.20 -9.85 5.55
CA THR A 388 22.64 -9.67 5.37
C THR A 388 23.22 -8.74 6.43
N ASP A 389 24.48 -8.97 6.82
CA ASP A 389 25.19 -8.07 7.73
C ASP A 389 25.28 -6.64 7.19
N GLU A 390 25.36 -6.47 5.86
CA GLU A 390 25.35 -5.15 5.24
C GLU A 390 24.03 -4.43 5.55
N PHE A 391 22.89 -5.06 5.29
CA PHE A 391 21.59 -4.46 5.56
C PHE A 391 21.40 -4.17 7.05
N LEU A 392 21.72 -5.13 7.92
CA LEU A 392 21.54 -5.01 9.36
C LEU A 392 22.38 -3.89 9.98
N ARG A 393 23.57 -3.61 9.43
CA ARG A 393 24.43 -2.51 9.90
C ARG A 393 24.07 -1.15 9.31
N ASP A 394 23.74 -1.09 8.02
CA ASP A 394 23.74 0.15 7.26
C ASP A 394 22.35 0.67 6.90
N ALA A 395 21.30 -0.15 7.04
CA ALA A 395 19.93 0.30 6.83
C ALA A 395 19.48 1.20 7.98
N ARG A 396 18.64 2.19 7.65
CA ARG A 396 18.05 3.05 8.66
C ARG A 396 17.02 2.27 9.46
N LEU A 397 17.01 2.50 10.77
CA LEU A 397 15.91 2.08 11.63
C LEU A 397 14.66 2.90 11.27
N PRO A 398 13.52 2.27 10.94
CA PRO A 398 12.26 2.98 10.73
C PRO A 398 11.80 3.73 11.99
N ASP A 399 10.97 4.76 11.82
CA ASP A 399 10.40 5.47 12.97
C ASP A 399 9.49 4.56 13.80
N ASN A 400 8.81 3.61 13.15
CA ASN A 400 7.98 2.57 13.78
C ASN A 400 8.45 1.16 13.36
N PRO A 401 9.52 0.61 13.97
CA PRO A 401 10.23 -0.58 13.47
C PRO A 401 9.42 -1.88 13.42
N GLU A 402 8.38 -2.00 14.24
CA GLU A 402 7.51 -3.18 14.32
C GLU A 402 6.19 -3.02 13.54
N SER A 403 5.94 -1.86 12.95
CA SER A 403 4.68 -1.56 12.28
C SER A 403 4.46 -2.30 10.96
N LEU A 404 3.22 -2.30 10.48
CA LEU A 404 2.86 -2.91 9.19
C LEU A 404 3.52 -2.19 8.01
N TYR A 405 3.41 -0.87 7.90
CA TYR A 405 3.86 -0.18 6.69
C TYR A 405 5.32 0.28 6.72
N GLU A 406 5.88 0.61 7.88
CA GLU A 406 7.28 1.08 7.99
C GLU A 406 8.22 -0.02 8.49
N GLY A 407 7.68 -0.94 9.28
CA GLY A 407 8.43 -1.91 10.05
C GLY A 407 8.36 -3.34 9.53
N THR A 408 8.75 -4.24 10.41
CA THR A 408 8.91 -5.68 10.16
C THR A 408 7.58 -6.43 10.08
N ALA A 409 6.46 -5.91 10.57
CA ALA A 409 5.17 -6.59 10.41
C ALA A 409 4.74 -6.67 8.93
N GLY A 410 5.06 -5.64 8.11
CA GLY A 410 4.88 -5.72 6.66
C GLY A 410 5.86 -6.68 6.00
N THR A 411 7.10 -6.76 6.50
CA THR A 411 8.07 -7.76 6.06
C THR A 411 7.56 -9.17 6.34
N VAL A 412 6.93 -9.42 7.48
CA VAL A 412 6.30 -10.72 7.79
C VAL A 412 5.21 -11.07 6.77
N CYS A 413 4.34 -10.13 6.39
CA CYS A 413 3.34 -10.36 5.33
C CYS A 413 4.01 -10.71 3.99
N TYR A 414 5.08 -10.01 3.63
CA TYR A 414 5.86 -10.29 2.42
C TYR A 414 6.47 -11.70 2.40
N LEU A 415 7.10 -12.10 3.51
CA LEU A 415 7.66 -13.45 3.65
C LEU A 415 6.57 -14.52 3.62
N ALA A 416 5.41 -14.27 4.23
CA ALA A 416 4.27 -15.16 4.15
C ALA A 416 3.77 -15.32 2.71
N ASP A 417 3.78 -14.25 1.91
CA ASP A 417 3.42 -14.32 0.49
C ASP A 417 4.48 -15.03 -0.36
N LEU A 418 5.76 -14.94 0.00
CA LEU A 418 6.82 -15.74 -0.65
C LEU A 418 6.64 -17.25 -0.46
N LEU A 419 6.00 -17.69 0.64
CA LEU A 419 5.65 -19.09 0.85
C LEU A 419 4.59 -19.59 -0.14
N VAL A 420 3.70 -18.69 -0.61
CA VAL A 420 2.57 -19.00 -1.50
C VAL A 420 2.43 -17.93 -2.60
N PRO A 421 3.43 -17.80 -3.50
CA PRO A 421 3.58 -16.63 -4.38
C PRO A 421 2.42 -16.42 -5.37
N GLU A 422 1.69 -17.48 -5.71
CA GLU A 422 0.53 -17.39 -6.61
C GLU A 422 -0.65 -16.62 -6.03
N LYS A 423 -0.67 -16.46 -4.70
CA LYS A 423 -1.70 -15.73 -3.96
C LYS A 423 -1.20 -14.39 -3.41
N ALA A 424 0.06 -14.04 -3.68
CA ALA A 424 0.71 -12.87 -3.09
C ALA A 424 0.00 -11.56 -3.44
N GLU A 425 -0.23 -10.73 -2.43
CA GLU A 425 -0.95 -9.47 -2.57
C GLU A 425 -0.29 -8.40 -1.70
N PHE A 426 0.00 -7.23 -2.26
CA PHE A 426 0.37 -6.10 -1.41
C PHE A 426 -0.84 -5.73 -0.54
N PRO A 427 -0.69 -5.57 0.79
CA PRO A 427 -1.82 -5.34 1.69
C PRO A 427 -2.81 -4.29 1.20
N PHE A 428 -4.06 -4.71 0.96
CA PHE A 428 -5.18 -3.89 0.49
C PHE A 428 -5.05 -3.33 -0.94
N GLN A 429 -4.17 -3.91 -1.78
CA GLN A 429 -3.94 -3.47 -3.16
C GLN A 429 -3.97 -4.65 -4.15
N ASP A 430 -4.92 -5.57 -4.00
CA ASP A 430 -5.15 -6.63 -4.99
C ASP A 430 -5.55 -6.07 -6.36
N VAL A 431 -4.75 -6.34 -7.39
CA VAL A 431 -5.08 -5.98 -8.78
C VAL A 431 -5.92 -7.05 -9.47
N PHE A 432 -5.94 -8.28 -8.94
CA PHE A 432 -6.62 -9.43 -9.54
C PHE A 432 -8.05 -9.60 -9.01
N SER A 433 -8.38 -8.98 -7.87
CA SER A 433 -9.74 -9.02 -7.32
C SER A 433 -10.77 -8.46 -8.31
N ILE A 434 -11.90 -9.16 -8.37
CA ILE A 434 -13.13 -8.80 -9.09
C ILE A 434 -14.33 -8.69 -8.14
N TYR A 435 -14.07 -8.76 -6.82
CA TYR A 435 -15.09 -8.73 -5.78
C TYR A 435 -15.70 -7.34 -5.58
#